data_AF-F7QJ81-F1
#
_entry.id   AF-F7QJ81-F1
#
_cell.length_a   1.000
_cell.length_b   1.000
_cell.length_c   1.000
_cell.angle_alpha   90.00
_cell.angle_beta   90.00
_cell.angle_gamma   90.00
#
_symmetry.space_group_name_H-M   'P 1'
#
loop_
_entity.id
_entity.type
_entity.pdbx_description
1 polymer ?
#
loop_
_entity_poly.entity_id
_entity_poly.type
_entity_poly.pdbx_seq_one_letter_code
_entity_poly.pdbx_strand_id
1 'polypeptide(L)'
;MNYLLVFLGGGLGASLRHTVNVGCARACGLNFPYGTFVVNITGSLVMGIIAGYLAFKGEASQPWRLFVMTGILGGYTTFSAFSLDAVTLYERGQIGMALFYVLGSVALSIAGLFAGLALVRHFA
;
A
#
# COMPACT_ATOMS: atom_id res chain seq x y z
N MET A 1 19.80 14.66 -7.19
CA MET A 1 18.57 15.27 -6.61
C MET A 1 17.42 14.27 -6.46
N ASN A 2 17.07 13.51 -7.51
CA ASN A 2 15.93 12.59 -7.52
C ASN A 2 15.97 11.45 -6.47
N TYR A 3 17.13 10.87 -6.19
CA TYR A 3 17.26 9.80 -5.18
C TYR A 3 17.00 10.25 -3.75
N LEU A 4 17.30 11.51 -3.41
CA LEU A 4 17.06 12.03 -2.06
C LEU A 4 15.56 12.08 -1.75
N LEU A 5 14.73 12.45 -2.74
CA LEU A 5 13.27 12.44 -2.61
C LEU A 5 12.75 11.01 -2.39
N VAL A 6 13.24 10.04 -3.15
CA VAL A 6 12.86 8.64 -2.98
C VAL A 6 13.32 8.11 -1.61
N PHE A 7 14.52 8.45 -1.18
CA PHE A 7 15.05 8.04 0.13
C PHE A 7 14.22 8.61 1.29
N LEU A 8 13.98 9.92 1.30
CA LEU A 8 13.20 10.58 2.36
C LEU A 8 11.74 10.09 2.36
N GLY A 9 11.11 10.03 1.18
CA GLY A 9 9.76 9.51 1.04
C GLY A 9 9.67 8.04 1.46
N GLY A 10 10.60 7.21 1.03
CA GLY A 10 10.66 5.78 1.36
C GLY A 10 10.85 5.53 2.85
N GLY A 11 11.74 6.29 3.52
CA GLY A 11 11.92 6.25 4.97
C GLY A 11 10.64 6.63 5.73
N LEU A 12 9.96 7.69 5.31
CA LEU A 12 8.66 8.08 5.87
C LEU A 12 7.60 6.99 5.65
N GLY A 13 7.48 6.46 4.43
CA GLY A 13 6.53 5.40 4.09
C GLY A 13 6.75 4.13 4.92
N ALA A 14 8.00 3.67 5.02
CA ALA A 14 8.36 2.51 5.82
C ALA A 14 8.07 2.71 7.31
N SER A 15 8.30 3.92 7.83
CA SER A 15 8.00 4.28 9.22
C SER A 15 6.49 4.23 9.49
N LEU A 16 5.68 4.80 8.59
CA LEU A 16 4.21 4.76 8.68
C LEU A 16 3.70 3.31 8.60
N ARG A 17 4.23 2.49 7.70
CA ARG A 17 3.90 1.07 7.61
C ARG A 17 4.21 0.36 8.93
N HIS A 18 5.38 0.62 9.52
CA HIS A 18 5.74 0.04 10.80
C HIS A 18 4.75 0.43 11.90
N THR A 19 4.34 1.70 11.98
CA THR A 19 3.33 2.17 12.93
C THR A 19 1.99 1.45 12.75
N VAL A 20 1.51 1.30 11.50
CA VAL A 20 0.26 0.56 11.22
C VAL A 20 0.40 -0.91 11.61
N ASN A 21 1.51 -1.55 11.29
CA ASN A 21 1.74 -2.95 11.65
C ASN A 21 1.71 -3.18 13.16
N VAL A 22 2.37 -2.31 13.93
CA VAL A 22 2.34 -2.37 15.41
C VAL A 22 0.94 -2.10 15.95
N GLY A 23 0.22 -1.13 15.39
CA GLY A 23 -1.15 -0.81 15.77
C GLY A 23 -2.10 -1.98 15.52
N CYS A 24 -2.07 -2.57 14.32
CA CYS A 24 -2.88 -3.73 13.96
C CYS A 24 -2.56 -4.95 14.83
N ALA A 25 -1.28 -5.21 15.13
CA ALA A 25 -0.90 -6.30 16.02
C ALA A 25 -1.49 -6.14 17.43
N ARG A 26 -1.52 -4.90 17.96
CA ARG A 26 -2.11 -4.60 19.27
C ARG A 26 -3.64 -4.70 19.26
N ALA A 27 -4.28 -4.23 18.19
CA ALA A 27 -5.74 -4.16 18.11
C ALA A 27 -6.40 -5.48 17.72
N CYS A 28 -5.79 -6.24 16.80
CA CYS A 28 -6.39 -7.40 16.16
C CYS A 28 -5.62 -8.71 16.42
N GLY A 29 -4.49 -8.65 17.13
CA GLY A 29 -3.61 -9.79 17.39
C GLY A 29 -2.75 -10.20 16.19
N LEU A 30 -2.14 -11.38 16.28
CA LEU A 30 -1.14 -11.90 15.32
C LEU A 30 -1.61 -13.13 14.52
N ASN A 31 -2.89 -13.49 14.64
CA ASN A 31 -3.45 -14.66 13.97
C ASN A 31 -3.63 -14.43 12.46
N PHE A 32 -3.81 -13.18 12.04
CA PHE A 32 -3.95 -12.78 10.64
C PHE A 32 -3.09 -11.54 10.37
N PRO A 33 -2.47 -11.41 9.18
CA PRO A 33 -1.58 -10.30 8.80
C PRO A 33 -2.34 -9.00 8.50
N TYR A 34 -3.10 -8.47 9.48
CA TYR A 34 -3.90 -7.26 9.32
C TYR A 34 -3.09 -6.03 8.93
N GLY A 35 -1.87 -5.89 9.45
CA GLY A 35 -0.99 -4.75 9.13
C GLY A 35 -0.70 -4.69 7.64
N THR A 36 -0.11 -5.75 7.08
CA THR A 36 0.22 -5.85 5.66
C THR A 36 -1.03 -5.72 4.77
N PHE A 37 -2.14 -6.33 5.18
CA PHE A 37 -3.42 -6.24 4.47
C PHE A 37 -3.90 -4.79 4.35
N VAL A 38 -3.94 -4.07 5.48
CA VAL A 38 -4.42 -2.69 5.55
C VAL A 38 -3.52 -1.76 4.74
N VAL A 39 -2.19 -1.80 4.95
CA VAL A 39 -1.28 -0.86 4.27
C VAL A 39 -1.31 -1.01 2.75
N ASN A 40 -1.45 -2.23 2.23
CA ASN A 40 -1.52 -2.44 0.79
C ASN A 40 -2.83 -1.92 0.18
N ILE A 41 -3.97 -2.12 0.86
CA ILE A 41 -5.28 -1.65 0.39
C ILE A 41 -5.36 -0.12 0.46
N THR A 42 -5.04 0.47 1.62
CA THR A 42 -5.09 1.92 1.79
C THR A 42 -4.04 2.61 0.92
N GLY A 43 -2.85 2.03 0.78
CA GLY A 43 -1.80 2.55 -0.09
C GLY A 43 -2.21 2.54 -1.56
N SER A 44 -2.91 1.50 -2.02
CA SER A 44 -3.43 1.41 -3.39
C SER A 44 -4.54 2.43 -3.67
N LEU A 45 -5.43 2.66 -2.69
CA LEU A 45 -6.45 3.72 -2.78
C LEU A 45 -5.80 5.10 -2.92
N VAL A 46 -4.84 5.41 -2.05
CA VAL A 46 -4.10 6.69 -2.10
C VAL A 46 -3.31 6.80 -3.41
N MET A 47 -2.71 5.71 -3.90
CA MET A 47 -2.04 5.67 -5.20
C MET A 47 -2.99 6.08 -6.33
N GLY A 48 -4.22 5.55 -6.34
CA GLY A 48 -5.24 5.92 -7.32
C GLY A 48 -5.57 7.42 -7.30
N ILE A 49 -5.76 7.99 -6.11
CA ILE A 49 -6.03 9.44 -5.94
C ILE A 49 -4.86 10.28 -6.47
N ILE A 50 -3.63 9.97 -6.04
CA ILE A 50 -2.45 10.74 -6.44
C ILE A 50 -2.16 10.60 -7.93
N ALA A 51 -2.27 9.39 -8.48
CA ALA A 51 -2.10 9.14 -9.91
C ALA A 51 -3.13 9.91 -10.74
N GLY A 52 -4.41 9.87 -10.34
CA GLY A 52 -5.49 10.61 -11.00
C GLY A 52 -5.25 12.12 -10.97
N TYR A 53 -4.87 12.66 -9.81
CA TYR A 53 -4.64 14.10 -9.64
C TYR A 53 -3.45 14.60 -10.48
N LEU A 54 -2.36 13.84 -10.51
CA LEU A 54 -1.15 14.21 -11.23
C LEU A 54 -1.24 13.94 -12.74
N ALA A 55 -2.23 13.17 -13.20
CA ALA A 55 -2.45 12.91 -14.63
C ALA A 55 -2.62 14.20 -15.44
N PHE A 56 -3.22 15.23 -14.84
CA PHE A 56 -3.52 16.51 -15.51
C PHE A 56 -2.40 17.55 -15.42
N LYS A 57 -1.30 17.29 -14.67
CA LYS A 57 -0.30 18.31 -14.32
C LYS A 57 1.02 18.27 -15.11
N GLY A 58 1.19 17.37 -16.08
CA GLY A 58 2.38 17.32 -16.95
C GLY A 58 3.71 17.10 -16.20
N GLU A 59 4.83 17.46 -16.83
CA GLU A 59 6.20 17.17 -16.36
C GLU A 59 6.60 17.89 -15.06
N ALA A 60 5.98 19.03 -14.74
CA ALA A 60 6.22 19.76 -13.49
C ALA A 60 5.89 18.93 -12.22
N SER A 61 5.19 17.79 -12.39
CA SER A 61 4.85 16.86 -11.31
C SER A 61 5.94 15.82 -10.97
N GLN A 62 7.04 15.73 -11.74
CA GLN A 62 7.98 14.62 -11.61
C GLN A 62 8.64 14.48 -10.21
N PRO A 63 9.09 15.57 -9.54
CA PRO A 63 9.61 15.47 -8.17
C PRO A 63 8.57 14.93 -7.18
N TRP A 64 7.30 15.33 -7.34
CA TRP A 64 6.19 14.87 -6.51
C TRP A 64 5.84 13.40 -6.76
N ARG A 65 5.90 12.94 -8.02
CA ARG A 65 5.74 11.52 -8.36
C ARG A 65 6.81 10.67 -7.66
N LEU A 66 8.06 11.10 -7.73
CA LEU A 66 9.16 10.39 -7.07
C LEU A 66 9.04 10.39 -5.54
N PHE A 67 8.74 11.53 -4.94
CA PHE A 67 8.62 11.63 -3.49
C PHE A 67 7.41 10.85 -2.94
N VAL A 68 6.23 11.03 -3.54
CA VAL A 68 4.98 10.47 -3.01
C VAL A 68 4.73 9.06 -3.52
N MET A 69 4.75 8.83 -4.84
CA MET A 69 4.37 7.53 -5.40
C MET A 69 5.51 6.52 -5.23
N THR A 70 6.72 6.85 -5.66
CA THR A 70 7.87 5.95 -5.54
C THR A 70 8.41 5.89 -4.12
N GLY A 71 8.51 7.03 -3.44
CA GLY A 71 9.01 7.12 -2.07
C GLY A 71 7.97 6.66 -1.04
N ILE A 72 7.05 7.55 -0.65
CA ILE A 72 6.11 7.29 0.46
C ILE A 72 5.27 6.04 0.22
N LEU A 73 4.56 5.96 -0.90
CA LEU A 73 3.67 4.82 -1.16
C LEU A 73 4.46 3.53 -1.44
N GLY A 74 5.63 3.64 -2.08
CA GLY A 74 6.53 2.49 -2.26
C GLY A 74 7.10 1.94 -0.95
N GLY A 75 7.41 2.80 0.03
CA GLY A 75 7.86 2.36 1.36
C GLY A 75 6.72 1.92 2.28
N TYR A 76 5.53 2.50 2.09
CA TYR A 76 4.32 2.23 2.87
C TYR A 76 3.66 0.90 2.51
N THR A 77 3.65 0.55 1.23
CA THR A 77 3.13 -0.74 0.74
C THR A 77 4.25 -1.79 0.67
N THR A 78 3.91 -3.07 0.64
CA THR A 78 4.91 -4.13 0.56
C THR A 78 4.36 -5.42 -0.03
N PHE A 79 5.00 -5.89 -1.11
CA PHE A 79 4.71 -7.21 -1.68
C PHE A 79 5.52 -8.32 -1.00
N SER A 80 6.74 -8.05 -0.56
CA SER A 80 7.60 -9.05 0.09
C SER A 80 7.04 -9.54 1.43
N ALA A 81 6.54 -8.65 2.28
CA ALA A 81 5.88 -9.06 3.52
C ALA A 81 4.57 -9.82 3.22
N PHE A 82 3.82 -9.37 2.21
CA PHE A 82 2.62 -10.07 1.75
C PHE A 82 2.91 -11.52 1.35
N SER A 83 3.97 -11.76 0.56
CA SER A 83 4.36 -13.11 0.18
C SER A 83 4.74 -13.97 1.39
N LEU A 84 5.51 -13.42 2.33
CA LEU A 84 5.91 -14.12 3.55
C LEU A 84 4.69 -14.47 4.43
N ASP A 85 3.77 -13.53 4.61
CA ASP A 85 2.54 -13.72 5.38
C ASP A 85 1.66 -14.82 4.76
N ALA A 86 1.53 -14.84 3.42
CA ALA A 86 0.76 -15.86 2.71
C ALA A 86 1.36 -17.27 2.89
N VAL A 87 2.68 -17.41 2.74
CA VAL A 87 3.39 -18.68 2.98
C VAL A 87 3.27 -19.09 4.45
N THR A 88 3.41 -18.15 5.39
CA THR A 88 3.28 -18.43 6.83
C THR A 88 1.90 -18.98 7.18
N LEU A 89 0.82 -18.42 6.61
CA LEU A 89 -0.53 -18.95 6.80
C LEU A 89 -0.68 -20.36 6.23
N TYR A 90 -0.09 -20.60 5.06
CA TYR A 90 -0.09 -21.93 4.43
C TYR A 90 0.68 -22.97 5.27
N GLU A 91 1.88 -22.64 5.75
CA GLU A 91 2.71 -23.51 6.60
C GLU A 91 2.05 -23.84 7.94
N ARG A 92 1.20 -22.93 8.46
CA ARG A 92 0.36 -23.17 9.65
C ARG A 92 -0.84 -24.08 9.38
N GLY A 93 -1.00 -24.59 8.16
CA GLY A 93 -2.15 -25.38 7.72
C GLY A 93 -3.44 -24.57 7.52
N GLN A 94 -3.37 -23.23 7.58
CA GLN A 94 -4.53 -22.34 7.49
C GLN A 94 -4.85 -21.98 6.04
N ILE A 95 -5.06 -22.99 5.19
CA ILE A 95 -5.20 -22.82 3.73
C ILE A 95 -6.33 -21.85 3.36
N GLY A 96 -7.48 -21.94 4.03
CA GLY A 96 -8.60 -21.03 3.79
C GLY A 96 -8.24 -19.56 4.07
N MET A 97 -7.50 -19.30 5.16
CA MET A 97 -7.04 -17.94 5.50
C MET A 97 -5.97 -17.45 4.53
N ALA A 98 -5.05 -18.33 4.09
CA ALA A 98 -4.05 -17.98 3.08
C ALA A 98 -4.70 -17.57 1.75
N LEU A 99 -5.69 -18.34 1.28
CA LEU A 99 -6.45 -18.02 0.07
C LEU A 99 -7.23 -16.71 0.21
N PHE A 100 -7.94 -16.52 1.33
CA PHE A 100 -8.64 -15.28 1.61
C PHE A 100 -7.69 -14.08 1.64
N TYR A 101 -6.53 -14.22 2.28
CA TYR A 101 -5.53 -13.17 2.36
C TYR A 101 -4.97 -12.80 0.98
N VAL A 102 -4.61 -13.78 0.15
CA VAL A 102 -4.09 -13.55 -1.20
C VAL A 102 -5.13 -12.89 -2.09
N LEU A 103 -6.31 -13.50 -2.21
CA LEU A 103 -7.37 -13.00 -3.09
C LEU A 103 -7.92 -11.66 -2.61
N GLY A 104 -8.15 -11.53 -1.30
CA GLY A 104 -8.63 -10.29 -0.68
C GLY A 104 -7.63 -9.16 -0.86
N SER A 105 -6.32 -9.40 -0.63
CA SER A 105 -5.30 -8.36 -0.79
C SER A 105 -5.26 -7.84 -2.22
N VAL A 106 -5.27 -8.74 -3.21
CA VAL A 106 -5.22 -8.36 -4.62
C VAL A 106 -6.51 -7.65 -5.04
N ALA A 107 -7.67 -8.25 -4.79
CA ALA A 107 -8.96 -7.72 -5.22
C ALA A 107 -9.25 -6.35 -4.59
N LEU A 108 -9.06 -6.20 -3.28
CA LEU A 108 -9.34 -4.95 -2.57
C LEU A 108 -8.31 -3.87 -2.89
N SER A 109 -7.04 -4.20 -3.13
CA SER A 109 -6.04 -3.22 -3.55
C SER A 109 -6.34 -2.67 -4.93
N ILE A 110 -6.68 -3.54 -5.89
CA ILE A 110 -7.08 -3.12 -7.25
C ILE A 110 -8.38 -2.29 -7.20
N ALA A 111 -9.38 -2.74 -6.45
CA ALA A 111 -10.63 -2.01 -6.27
C ALA A 111 -10.39 -0.64 -5.61
N GLY A 112 -9.52 -0.58 -4.59
CA GLY A 112 -9.12 0.66 -3.94
C GLY A 112 -8.47 1.64 -4.92
N LEU A 113 -7.54 1.17 -5.75
CA LEU A 113 -6.91 2.02 -6.77
C LEU A 113 -7.94 2.58 -7.77
N PHE A 114 -8.85 1.74 -8.27
CA PHE A 114 -9.93 2.20 -9.14
C PHE A 114 -10.85 3.20 -8.44
N ALA A 115 -11.22 2.96 -7.19
CA ALA A 115 -12.01 3.89 -6.39
C ALA A 115 -11.31 5.24 -6.23
N GLY A 116 -9.99 5.24 -5.99
CA GLY A 116 -9.19 6.46 -5.90
C GLY A 116 -9.16 7.26 -7.22
N LEU A 117 -9.00 6.57 -8.35
CA LEU A 117 -9.07 7.19 -9.68
C LEU A 117 -10.47 7.75 -9.97
N ALA A 118 -11.52 6.99 -9.66
CA ALA A 118 -12.91 7.41 -9.87
C ALA A 118 -13.25 8.64 -9.03
N LEU A 119 -12.79 8.69 -7.78
CA LEU A 119 -12.99 9.83 -6.88
C LEU A 119 -12.44 11.11 -7.49
N VAL A 120 -11.20 11.08 -8.00
CA VAL A 120 -10.60 12.28 -8.61
C VAL A 120 -11.34 12.68 -9.88
N ARG A 121 -11.73 11.73 -10.73
CA ARG A 121 -12.49 12.02 -11.96
C ARG A 121 -13.86 12.62 -11.70
N HIS A 122 -14.46 12.36 -10.53
CA HIS A 122 -15.74 12.94 -10.18
C HIS A 122 -15.64 14.42 -9.76
N PHE A 123 -14.50 14.83 -9.19
CA PHE A 123 -14.27 16.19 -8.67
C PHE A 123 -13.40 17.07 -9.57
N ALA A 124 -12.80 16.51 -10.62
CA ALA A 124 -11.99 17.23 -11.62
C ALA A 124 -12.85 17.66 -12.81
#